data_AF-A0A0F9NXP4-F1
#
_entry.id   AF-A0A0F9NXP4-F1
#
_cell.length_a   1.000
_cell.length_b   1.000
_cell.length_c   1.000
_cell.angle_alpha   90.00
_cell.angle_beta   90.00
_cell.angle_gamma   90.00
#
_symmetry.space_group_name_H-M   'P 1'
#
loop_
_entity.id
_entity.type
_entity.pdbx_description
1 polymer ?
#
loop_
_entity_poly.entity_id
_entity_poly.type
_entity_poly.pdbx_seq_one_letter_code
_entity_poly.pdbx_strand_id
1 'polypeptide(L)'
;GEPPLGDACPELPDKKTIFYRKSIYELSGILQKKIFNYNSENKTLFFNKIINPLYNFLRSIILTKSDFDWWGAWSGNDTLWRTIYDLNKIVFYSDKNGKMKNKQQRKYFSIVDGIICQEGKGPMSGLPKPCGIILGSSDPVALDTIASYIIGYDIDKLKIIKNANKIKKYKLGCNDLTKIKIYSNINNLLDINLNFKLPEGYKNIKRINETSKIE
;
A
#
# COMPACT_ATOMS: atom_id res chain seq x y z
N GLY A 1 23.12 2.67 -5.22
CA GLY A 1 24.05 1.79 -4.49
C GLY A 1 23.27 0.67 -3.87
N GLU A 2 23.94 -0.41 -3.45
CA GLU A 2 23.30 -1.41 -2.60
C GLU A 2 22.79 -0.74 -1.31
N PRO A 3 21.58 -1.04 -0.88
CA PRO A 3 21.02 -0.44 0.32
C PRO A 3 21.77 -0.97 1.56
N PRO A 4 21.75 -0.22 2.68
CA PRO A 4 22.39 -0.63 3.93
C PRO A 4 22.01 -2.06 4.35
N LEU A 5 22.92 -2.77 5.03
CA LEU A 5 22.69 -4.14 5.52
C LEU A 5 21.34 -4.27 6.25
N GLY A 6 20.37 -4.93 5.61
CA GLY A 6 19.03 -5.17 6.15
C GLY A 6 17.89 -4.42 5.44
N ASP A 7 18.20 -3.53 4.51
CA ASP A 7 17.22 -2.86 3.66
C ASP A 7 17.00 -3.64 2.36
N ALA A 8 15.77 -3.73 1.88
CA ALA A 8 15.51 -4.39 0.60
C ALA A 8 15.91 -3.48 -0.55
N CYS A 9 16.61 -4.03 -1.54
CA CYS A 9 16.82 -3.37 -2.82
C CYS A 9 15.47 -3.00 -3.45
N PRO A 10 15.36 -1.82 -4.10
CA PRO A 10 14.20 -1.54 -4.91
C PRO A 10 14.07 -2.58 -6.04
N GLU A 11 12.94 -3.27 -6.06
CA GLU A 11 12.49 -4.09 -7.18
C GLU A 11 12.02 -3.14 -8.28
N LEU A 12 12.96 -2.73 -9.14
CA LEU A 12 12.61 -1.94 -10.32
C LEU A 12 11.91 -2.84 -11.35
N PRO A 13 10.82 -2.38 -11.98
CA PRO A 13 10.29 -3.06 -13.15
C PRO A 13 11.36 -3.11 -14.24
N ASP A 14 11.23 -4.08 -15.16
CA ASP A 14 12.21 -4.24 -16.23
C ASP A 14 12.33 -2.97 -17.10
N LYS A 15 13.49 -2.82 -17.76
CA LYS A 15 13.80 -1.62 -18.56
C LYS A 15 12.76 -1.34 -19.64
N LYS A 16 12.15 -2.37 -20.26
CA LYS A 16 11.13 -2.17 -21.30
C LYS A 16 9.85 -1.61 -20.69
N THR A 17 9.43 -2.12 -19.54
CA THR A 17 8.26 -1.59 -18.81
C THR A 17 8.46 -0.13 -18.42
N ILE A 18 9.65 0.23 -17.91
CA ILE A 18 9.99 1.63 -17.58
C ILE A 18 9.95 2.51 -18.83
N PHE A 19 10.59 2.08 -19.92
CA PHE A 19 10.63 2.80 -21.18
C PHE A 19 9.21 3.05 -21.72
N TYR A 20 8.39 1.99 -21.81
CA TYR A 20 7.02 2.08 -22.30
C TYR A 20 6.20 3.06 -21.46
N ARG A 21 6.25 2.94 -20.12
CA ARG A 21 5.57 3.86 -19.20
C ARG A 21 5.98 5.33 -19.42
N LYS A 22 7.28 5.59 -19.57
CA LYS A 22 7.79 6.94 -19.79
C LYS A 22 7.34 7.50 -21.15
N SER A 23 7.42 6.71 -22.22
CA SER A 23 6.98 7.10 -23.56
C SER A 23 5.49 7.43 -23.60
N ILE A 24 4.65 6.63 -22.95
CA ILE A 24 3.21 6.91 -22.85
C ILE A 24 2.94 8.21 -22.11
N TYR A 25 3.64 8.43 -21.00
CA TYR A 25 3.47 9.63 -20.20
C TYR A 25 3.84 10.88 -21.01
N GLU A 26 5.00 10.87 -21.67
CA GLU A 26 5.46 11.96 -22.55
C GLU A 26 4.47 12.21 -23.69
N LEU A 27 4.02 11.15 -24.38
CA LEU A 27 3.00 11.25 -25.44
C LEU A 27 1.70 11.84 -24.91
N SER A 28 1.22 11.35 -23.75
CA SER A 28 -0.02 11.83 -23.15
C SER A 28 0.07 13.29 -22.74
N GLY A 29 1.22 13.75 -22.22
CA GLY A 29 1.46 15.14 -21.85
C GLY A 29 1.58 16.07 -23.05
N ILE A 30 2.23 15.63 -24.13
CA ILE A 30 2.28 16.37 -25.40
C ILE A 30 0.88 16.52 -25.99
N LEU A 31 0.09 15.44 -26.00
CA LEU A 31 -1.29 15.45 -26.47
C LEU A 31 -2.16 16.38 -25.63
N GLN A 32 -2.08 16.30 -24.30
CA GLN A 32 -2.81 17.21 -23.41
C GLN A 32 -2.46 18.68 -23.64
N LYS A 33 -1.17 19.01 -23.77
CA LYS A 33 -0.74 20.39 -24.09
C LYS A 33 -1.30 20.86 -25.43
N LYS A 34 -1.24 20.02 -26.47
CA LYS A 34 -1.81 20.36 -27.79
C LYS A 34 -3.33 20.53 -27.74
N ILE A 35 -4.03 19.65 -27.02
CA ILE A 35 -5.49 19.74 -26.80
C ILE A 35 -5.85 21.03 -26.07
N PHE A 36 -5.14 21.36 -24.98
CA PHE A 36 -5.38 22.55 -24.18
C PHE A 36 -5.16 23.84 -25.00
N ASN A 37 -4.07 23.92 -25.76
CA ASN A 37 -3.79 25.07 -26.63
C ASN A 37 -4.82 25.21 -27.75
N TYR A 38 -5.28 24.09 -28.34
CA TYR A 38 -6.29 24.07 -29.40
C TYR A 38 -7.69 24.51 -28.92
N ASN A 39 -8.06 24.19 -27.67
CA ASN A 39 -9.34 24.58 -27.09
C ASN A 39 -9.47 26.09 -26.85
N SER A 40 -8.38 26.86 -26.86
CA SER A 40 -8.45 28.33 -26.73
C SER A 40 -8.96 29.04 -28.01
N GLU A 41 -9.09 28.34 -29.13
CA GLU A 41 -9.43 28.92 -30.45
C GLU A 41 -10.83 28.51 -31.00
N ASN A 42 -11.80 28.14 -30.15
CA ASN A 42 -13.22 27.91 -30.56
C ASN A 42 -13.46 26.80 -31.62
N LYS A 43 -12.81 25.63 -31.52
CA LYS A 43 -13.15 24.40 -32.29
C LYS A 43 -13.49 23.20 -31.39
N THR A 44 -14.39 23.44 -30.43
CA THR A 44 -14.73 22.55 -29.31
C THR A 44 -15.47 21.24 -29.66
N LEU A 45 -16.18 21.17 -30.79
CA LEU A 45 -17.06 20.02 -31.11
C LEU A 45 -16.33 18.80 -31.70
N PHE A 46 -15.39 19.01 -32.64
CA PHE A 46 -14.67 17.91 -33.32
C PHE A 46 -13.67 17.21 -32.40
N PHE A 47 -12.93 17.99 -31.59
CA PHE A 47 -11.97 17.46 -30.63
C PHE A 47 -12.67 16.62 -29.54
N ASN A 48 -13.77 17.12 -28.98
CA ASN A 48 -14.51 16.38 -27.94
C ASN A 48 -15.21 15.13 -28.48
N LYS A 49 -15.69 15.13 -29.74
CA LYS A 49 -16.41 13.99 -30.33
C LYS A 49 -15.51 12.89 -30.91
N ILE A 50 -14.30 13.21 -31.38
CA ILE A 50 -13.46 12.22 -32.10
C ILE A 50 -12.14 11.98 -31.38
N ILE A 51 -11.41 13.05 -31.05
CA ILE A 51 -10.06 12.92 -30.49
C ILE A 51 -10.11 12.45 -29.05
N ASN A 52 -11.05 12.93 -28.25
CA ASN A 52 -11.19 12.53 -26.85
C ASN A 52 -11.55 11.03 -26.67
N PRO A 53 -12.54 10.45 -27.39
CA PRO A 53 -12.79 9.02 -27.33
C PRO A 53 -11.65 8.18 -27.90
N LEU A 54 -10.99 8.61 -28.98
CA LEU A 54 -9.81 7.91 -29.51
C LEU A 54 -8.64 7.92 -28.52
N TYR A 55 -8.38 9.06 -27.88
CA TYR A 55 -7.40 9.18 -26.80
C TYR A 55 -7.75 8.27 -25.63
N ASN A 56 -9.01 8.26 -25.17
CA ASN A 56 -9.47 7.40 -24.09
C ASN A 56 -9.40 5.91 -24.45
N PHE A 57 -9.66 5.56 -25.72
CA PHE A 57 -9.54 4.20 -26.23
C PHE A 57 -8.08 3.73 -26.30
N LEU A 58 -7.18 4.53 -26.88
CA LEU A 58 -5.74 4.26 -26.92
C LEU A 58 -5.17 4.19 -25.50
N ARG A 59 -5.55 5.15 -24.64
CA ARG A 59 -5.21 5.15 -23.22
C ARG A 59 -5.75 3.91 -22.52
N SER A 60 -6.96 3.45 -22.83
CA SER A 60 -7.49 2.22 -22.25
C SER A 60 -6.67 1.01 -22.67
N ILE A 61 -6.34 0.82 -23.95
CA ILE A 61 -5.52 -0.31 -24.44
C ILE A 61 -4.13 -0.33 -23.77
N ILE A 62 -3.57 0.87 -23.59
CA ILE A 62 -2.25 1.07 -23.02
C ILE A 62 -2.24 0.86 -21.49
N LEU A 63 -3.26 1.38 -20.78
CA LEU A 63 -3.36 1.31 -19.32
C LEU A 63 -4.03 0.03 -18.81
N THR A 64 -4.78 -0.71 -19.63
CA THR A 64 -5.45 -1.98 -19.24
C THR A 64 -4.48 -3.07 -18.81
N LYS A 65 -3.17 -2.88 -19.02
CA LYS A 65 -2.14 -3.84 -18.58
C LYS A 65 -1.47 -3.50 -17.26
N SER A 66 -1.83 -2.42 -16.59
CA SER A 66 -1.18 -2.06 -15.35
C SER A 66 -2.19 -1.73 -14.25
N ASP A 67 -2.19 -2.53 -13.19
CA ASP A 67 -2.83 -2.30 -11.88
C ASP A 67 -2.26 -1.08 -11.15
N PHE A 68 -1.95 -0.05 -11.92
CA PHE A 68 -1.05 1.03 -11.56
C PHE A 68 -1.87 2.26 -11.22
N ASP A 69 -1.99 2.49 -9.93
CA ASP A 69 -2.45 3.77 -9.43
C ASP A 69 -1.27 4.76 -9.46
N TRP A 70 -1.44 5.83 -10.24
CA TRP A 70 -0.44 6.89 -10.40
C TRP A 70 -0.13 7.60 -9.07
N TRP A 71 -1.04 7.57 -8.12
CA TRP A 71 -0.87 8.14 -6.77
C TRP A 71 -0.11 7.21 -5.83
N GLY A 72 0.38 6.06 -6.32
CA GLY A 72 1.14 5.09 -5.54
C GLY A 72 0.28 4.17 -4.68
N ALA A 73 -1.05 4.29 -4.74
CA ALA A 73 -2.01 3.44 -4.03
C ALA A 73 -2.27 2.11 -4.77
N TRP A 74 -1.21 1.34 -5.02
CA TRP A 74 -1.29 0.02 -5.63
C TRP A 74 -0.30 -0.96 -5.01
N SER A 75 -0.64 -2.24 -5.09
CA SER A 75 0.02 -3.32 -4.35
C SER A 75 1.48 -3.59 -4.68
N GLY A 76 1.94 -3.23 -5.88
CA GLY A 76 3.36 -3.36 -6.25
C GLY A 76 4.20 -2.12 -5.93
N ASN A 77 3.64 -1.10 -5.26
CA ASN A 77 4.41 0.02 -4.76
C ASN A 77 5.54 -0.48 -3.85
N ASP A 78 6.77 -0.20 -4.27
CA ASP A 78 7.94 -0.67 -3.55
C ASP A 78 8.57 0.40 -2.66
N THR A 79 8.18 1.67 -2.78
CA THR A 79 8.83 2.78 -2.08
C THR A 79 8.25 2.98 -0.67
N LEU A 80 6.93 2.99 -0.54
CA LEU A 80 6.26 3.50 0.66
C LEU A 80 6.59 2.66 1.91
N TRP A 81 6.59 1.34 1.79
CA TRP A 81 6.86 0.46 2.92
C TRP A 81 8.29 0.62 3.46
N ARG A 82 9.27 0.92 2.59
CA ARG A 82 10.65 1.22 3.01
C ARG A 82 10.73 2.52 3.79
N THR A 83 10.04 3.56 3.31
CA THR A 83 9.94 4.83 4.04
C THR A 83 9.34 4.62 5.42
N ILE A 84 8.28 3.81 5.54
CA ILE A 84 7.68 3.48 6.84
C ILE A 84 8.67 2.76 7.75
N TYR A 85 9.46 1.82 7.21
CA TYR A 85 10.50 1.17 7.99
C TYR A 85 11.57 2.14 8.47
N ASP A 86 12.06 3.03 7.61
CA ASP A 86 13.10 3.99 7.97
C ASP A 86 12.62 4.95 9.08
N LEU A 87 11.38 5.43 8.99
CA LEU A 87 10.76 6.23 10.04
C LEU A 87 10.64 5.46 11.35
N ASN A 88 10.16 4.22 11.31
CA ASN A 88 10.08 3.38 12.51
C ASN A 88 11.47 3.14 13.12
N LYS A 89 12.49 2.83 12.31
CA LYS A 89 13.87 2.66 12.80
C LYS A 89 14.37 3.94 13.48
N ILE A 90 14.12 5.11 12.90
CA ILE A 90 14.50 6.39 13.51
C ILE A 90 13.78 6.57 14.85
N VAL A 91 12.46 6.37 14.90
CA VAL A 91 11.66 6.50 16.13
C VAL A 91 12.17 5.56 17.23
N PHE A 92 12.43 4.30 16.89
CA PHE A 92 12.84 3.29 17.86
C PHE A 92 14.31 3.38 18.28
N TYR A 93 15.22 3.73 17.37
CA TYR A 93 16.66 3.53 17.59
C TYR A 93 17.48 4.81 17.62
N SER A 94 16.94 5.98 17.26
CA SER A 94 17.66 7.25 17.45
C SER A 94 17.66 7.68 18.92
N ASP A 95 18.77 8.20 19.43
CA ASP A 95 18.80 8.85 20.74
C ASP A 95 18.20 10.28 20.67
N LYS A 96 18.19 10.99 21.80
CA LYS A 96 17.69 12.38 21.88
C LYS A 96 18.48 13.39 21.02
N ASN A 97 19.67 13.03 20.55
CA ASN A 97 20.51 13.86 19.70
C ASN A 97 20.42 13.42 18.23
N GLY A 98 19.48 12.53 17.88
CA GLY A 98 19.32 12.02 16.51
C GLY A 98 20.36 10.97 16.11
N LYS A 99 21.19 10.46 17.03
CA LYS A 99 22.20 9.43 16.71
C LYS A 99 21.58 8.04 16.83
N MET A 100 21.67 7.25 15.76
CA MET A 100 21.21 5.85 15.76
C MET A 100 22.02 4.99 16.75
N LYS A 101 21.31 4.17 17.55
CA LYS A 101 21.87 3.25 18.54
C LYS A 101 21.47 1.82 18.22
N ASN A 102 22.29 0.85 18.64
CA ASN A 102 22.02 -0.57 18.42
C ASN A 102 20.90 -1.13 19.30
N LYS A 103 20.50 -0.41 20.36
CA LYS A 103 19.38 -0.78 21.24
C LYS A 103 18.23 0.20 21.06
N GLN A 104 17.01 -0.27 21.25
CA GLN A 104 15.82 0.58 21.24
C GLN A 104 15.92 1.66 22.33
N GLN A 105 15.57 2.89 21.98
CA GLN A 105 15.71 4.10 22.81
C GLN A 105 14.36 4.62 23.33
N ARG A 106 13.23 4.19 22.74
CA ARG A 106 11.88 4.66 23.12
C ARG A 106 10.93 3.49 23.26
N LYS A 107 10.04 3.56 24.25
CA LYS A 107 8.86 2.69 24.33
C LYS A 107 7.81 3.20 23.34
N TYR A 108 7.01 2.27 22.82
CA TYR A 108 5.95 2.55 21.87
C TYR A 108 4.73 1.77 22.28
N PHE A 109 3.58 2.40 22.11
CA PHE A 109 2.29 1.75 22.18
C PHE A 109 1.38 2.49 21.21
N SER A 110 0.74 1.76 20.32
CA SER A 110 -0.20 2.30 19.34
C SER A 110 -1.57 1.70 19.58
N ILE A 111 -2.58 2.52 19.32
CA ILE A 111 -3.99 2.16 19.39
C ILE A 111 -4.60 2.49 18.04
N VAL A 112 -5.31 1.53 17.45
CA VAL A 112 -6.10 1.71 16.24
C VAL A 112 -7.57 1.80 16.65
N ASP A 113 -8.18 2.95 16.37
CA ASP A 113 -9.64 3.10 16.43
C ASP A 113 -10.24 2.55 15.14
N GLY A 114 -10.88 1.39 15.25
CA GLY A 114 -11.65 0.75 14.19
C GLY A 114 -13.13 0.64 14.56
N ILE A 115 -13.70 1.59 15.31
CA ILE A 115 -15.14 1.58 15.59
C ILE A 115 -15.91 1.73 14.26
N ILE A 116 -15.55 2.75 13.47
CA ILE A 116 -16.01 2.95 12.09
C ILE A 116 -14.79 3.11 11.19
N CYS A 117 -14.58 2.13 10.32
CA CYS A 117 -13.49 2.13 9.34
C CYS A 117 -13.95 2.70 7.99
N GLN A 118 -13.04 2.79 7.03
CA GLN A 118 -13.36 3.05 5.63
C GLN A 118 -12.92 1.90 4.72
N GLU A 119 -13.79 1.46 3.81
CA GLU A 119 -13.45 0.50 2.74
C GLU A 119 -13.48 1.16 1.34
N GLY A 120 -12.87 0.53 0.35
CA GLY A 120 -12.80 1.05 -1.02
C GLY A 120 -11.74 2.14 -1.18
N LYS A 121 -12.12 3.30 -1.72
CA LYS A 121 -11.20 4.41 -2.05
C LYS A 121 -10.91 5.32 -0.84
N GLY A 122 -10.71 4.73 0.34
CA GLY A 122 -10.27 5.46 1.52
C GLY A 122 -8.84 6.00 1.37
N PRO A 123 -8.40 6.97 2.19
CA PRO A 123 -9.14 7.62 3.28
C PRO A 123 -10.02 8.82 2.83
N MET A 124 -9.85 9.30 1.60
CA MET A 124 -10.53 10.52 1.12
C MET A 124 -11.92 10.26 0.52
N SER A 125 -12.15 9.06 0.00
CA SER A 125 -13.38 8.70 -0.72
C SER A 125 -13.85 7.27 -0.41
N GLY A 126 -13.54 6.80 0.81
CA GLY A 126 -13.95 5.49 1.28
C GLY A 126 -15.40 5.46 1.73
N LEU A 127 -15.99 4.26 1.73
CA LEU A 127 -17.32 4.03 2.31
C LEU A 127 -17.18 3.68 3.79
N PRO A 128 -17.99 4.27 4.68
CA PRO A 128 -17.95 3.93 6.10
C PRO A 128 -18.35 2.47 6.30
N LYS A 129 -17.58 1.76 7.12
CA LYS A 129 -17.81 0.36 7.48
C LYS A 129 -17.72 0.21 9.00
N PRO A 130 -18.85 0.05 9.70
CA PRO A 130 -18.85 -0.25 11.13
C PRO A 130 -18.10 -1.55 11.40
N CYS A 131 -17.07 -1.50 12.24
CA CYS A 131 -16.27 -2.68 12.59
C CYS A 131 -16.28 -2.95 14.09
N GLY A 132 -16.41 -1.91 14.93
CA GLY A 132 -16.55 -2.06 16.38
C GLY A 132 -15.32 -2.63 17.09
N ILE A 133 -14.12 -2.41 16.52
CA ILE A 133 -12.87 -2.99 17.03
C ILE A 133 -11.91 -1.89 17.45
N ILE A 134 -11.28 -2.07 18.60
CA ILE A 134 -10.11 -1.29 19.01
C ILE A 134 -8.94 -2.27 19.11
N LEU A 135 -7.84 -1.98 18.42
CA LEU A 135 -6.61 -2.77 18.52
C LEU A 135 -5.54 -1.96 19.24
N GLY A 136 -4.66 -2.64 19.97
CA GLY A 136 -3.54 -1.99 20.61
C GLY A 136 -2.32 -2.91 20.69
N SER A 137 -1.13 -2.36 20.53
CA SER A 137 0.12 -3.12 20.60
C SER A 137 1.33 -2.23 20.87
N SER A 138 2.32 -2.80 21.54
CA SER A 138 3.67 -2.23 21.63
C SER A 138 4.60 -2.65 20.48
N ASP A 139 4.13 -3.55 19.62
CA ASP A 139 4.80 -4.00 18.40
C ASP A 139 3.98 -3.52 17.18
N PRO A 140 4.51 -2.57 16.38
CA PRO A 140 3.79 -2.01 15.24
C PRO A 140 3.58 -3.02 14.11
N VAL A 141 4.53 -3.94 13.90
CA VAL A 141 4.41 -4.95 12.85
C VAL A 141 3.31 -5.94 13.21
N ALA A 142 3.27 -6.37 14.48
CA ALA A 142 2.24 -7.29 14.95
C ALA A 142 0.84 -6.64 14.86
N LEU A 143 0.73 -5.35 15.18
CA LEU A 143 -0.50 -4.58 15.08
C LEU A 143 -1.02 -4.55 13.63
N ASP A 144 -0.16 -4.17 12.70
CA ASP A 144 -0.50 -4.09 11.27
C ASP A 144 -0.81 -5.47 10.69
N THR A 145 -0.11 -6.51 11.13
CA THR A 145 -0.38 -7.90 10.74
C THR A 145 -1.78 -8.32 11.16
N ILE A 146 -2.13 -8.15 12.45
CA ILE A 146 -3.45 -8.54 12.95
C ILE A 146 -4.54 -7.67 12.30
N ALA A 147 -4.35 -6.36 12.21
CA ALA A 147 -5.29 -5.46 11.56
C ALA A 147 -5.56 -5.87 10.10
N SER A 148 -4.50 -6.15 9.34
CA SER A 148 -4.60 -6.58 7.94
C SER A 148 -5.28 -7.95 7.80
N TYR A 149 -4.99 -8.86 8.73
CA TYR A 149 -5.60 -10.17 8.77
C TYR A 149 -7.12 -10.08 9.00
N ILE A 150 -7.56 -9.35 10.04
CA ILE A 150 -8.99 -9.24 10.38
C ILE A 150 -9.82 -8.50 9.33
N ILE A 151 -9.24 -7.57 8.57
CA ILE A 151 -9.96 -6.91 7.46
C ILE A 151 -10.15 -7.85 6.25
N GLY A 152 -9.52 -9.04 6.27
CA GLY A 152 -9.65 -10.08 5.26
C GLY A 152 -8.59 -10.04 4.16
N TYR A 153 -7.43 -9.43 4.44
CA TYR A 153 -6.37 -9.24 3.46
C TYR A 153 -5.26 -10.28 3.61
N ASP A 154 -4.78 -10.83 2.49
CA ASP A 154 -3.61 -11.73 2.49
C ASP A 154 -2.33 -10.98 2.89
N ILE A 155 -1.90 -11.19 4.14
CA ILE A 155 -0.76 -10.52 4.75
C ILE A 155 0.56 -10.76 4.00
N ASP A 156 0.71 -11.89 3.28
CA ASP A 156 1.91 -12.21 2.50
C ASP A 156 2.03 -11.37 1.23
N LYS A 157 0.96 -10.67 0.85
CA LYS A 157 0.90 -9.78 -0.31
C LYS A 157 1.19 -8.33 0.08
N LEU A 158 1.13 -7.99 1.37
CA LEU A 158 1.53 -6.69 1.87
C LEU A 158 3.04 -6.65 2.07
N LYS A 159 3.76 -5.95 1.19
CA LYS A 159 5.23 -5.82 1.28
C LYS A 159 5.69 -5.31 2.65
N ILE A 160 4.94 -4.41 3.27
CA ILE A 160 5.22 -3.88 4.61
C ILE A 160 5.13 -4.94 5.72
N ILE A 161 4.29 -5.96 5.57
CA ILE A 161 4.21 -7.04 6.54
C ILE A 161 5.21 -8.13 6.15
N LYS A 162 5.15 -8.61 4.90
CA LYS A 162 6.00 -9.68 4.37
C LYS A 162 7.50 -9.45 4.61
N ASN A 163 7.97 -8.22 4.42
CA ASN A 163 9.40 -7.93 4.52
C ASN A 163 9.90 -7.68 5.95
N ALA A 164 9.02 -7.64 6.96
CA ALA A 164 9.40 -7.27 8.32
C ALA A 164 10.41 -8.25 8.91
N ASN A 165 10.22 -9.55 8.69
CA ASN A 165 11.15 -10.60 9.13
C ASN A 165 12.52 -10.58 8.44
N LYS A 166 12.65 -9.87 7.31
CA LYS A 166 13.93 -9.78 6.58
C LYS A 166 14.88 -8.76 7.18
N ILE A 167 14.38 -7.88 8.06
CA ILE A 167 15.18 -6.84 8.71
C ILE A 167 16.15 -7.46 9.71
N LYS A 168 17.45 -7.36 9.41
CA LYS A 168 18.52 -7.90 10.28
C LYS A 168 18.96 -6.90 11.35
N LYS A 169 19.00 -5.61 11.02
CA LYS A 169 19.43 -4.51 11.89
C LYS A 169 18.25 -3.58 12.17
N TYR A 170 18.10 -3.15 13.42
CA TYR A 170 16.97 -2.34 13.88
C TYR A 170 15.62 -3.05 13.67
N LYS A 171 15.45 -4.18 14.36
CA LYS A 171 14.23 -5.00 14.27
C LYS A 171 13.00 -4.18 14.66
N LEU A 172 11.93 -4.29 13.87
CA LEU A 172 10.72 -3.48 14.06
C LEU A 172 9.59 -4.24 14.75
N GLY A 173 9.56 -5.57 14.66
CA GLY A 173 8.49 -6.37 15.25
C GLY A 173 8.34 -7.75 14.63
N CYS A 174 7.21 -8.39 14.93
CA CYS A 174 6.86 -9.73 14.46
C CYS A 174 5.64 -9.71 13.53
N ASN A 175 5.74 -10.38 12.37
CA ASN A 175 4.62 -10.56 11.45
C ASN A 175 4.04 -11.99 11.43
N ASP A 176 4.56 -12.89 12.27
CA ASP A 176 4.22 -14.31 12.28
C ASP A 176 3.03 -14.53 13.23
N LEU A 177 1.86 -14.85 12.68
CA LEU A 177 0.62 -15.03 13.42
C LEU A 177 0.75 -16.05 14.56
N THR A 178 1.58 -17.09 14.39
CA THR A 178 1.77 -18.13 15.41
C THR A 178 2.58 -17.65 16.63
N LYS A 179 3.34 -16.57 16.46
CA LYS A 179 4.19 -15.97 17.50
C LYS A 179 3.58 -14.73 18.14
N ILE A 180 2.56 -14.14 17.52
CA ILE A 180 1.87 -12.97 18.05
C ILE A 180 0.93 -13.42 19.17
N LYS A 181 1.20 -12.96 20.39
CA LYS A 181 0.31 -13.22 21.53
C LYS A 181 -0.84 -12.23 21.54
N ILE A 182 -2.06 -12.73 21.39
CA ILE A 182 -3.29 -11.94 21.33
C ILE A 182 -4.01 -12.03 22.67
N TYR A 183 -4.40 -10.88 23.21
CA TYR A 183 -5.32 -10.78 24.34
C TYR A 183 -6.55 -10.02 23.86
N SER A 184 -7.71 -10.65 23.94
CA SER A 184 -8.95 -10.07 23.42
C SER A 184 -10.14 -10.49 24.29
N ASN A 185 -11.15 -9.62 24.34
CA ASN A 185 -12.48 -9.96 24.84
C ASN A 185 -13.29 -10.79 23.83
N ILE A 186 -12.79 -10.95 22.61
CA ILE A 186 -13.38 -11.81 21.58
C ILE A 186 -12.66 -13.15 21.59
N ASN A 187 -13.43 -14.23 21.75
CA ASN A 187 -12.91 -15.59 21.61
C ASN A 187 -12.48 -15.82 20.15
N ASN A 188 -11.27 -16.36 19.95
CA ASN A 188 -10.68 -16.63 18.64
C ASN A 188 -10.74 -15.43 17.67
N LEU A 189 -10.07 -14.33 18.01
CA LEU A 189 -9.97 -13.14 17.14
C LEU A 189 -9.56 -13.46 15.69
N LEU A 190 -8.75 -14.50 15.49
CA LEU A 190 -8.28 -14.94 14.17
C LEU A 190 -9.38 -15.63 13.31
N ASP A 191 -10.55 -15.92 13.88
CA ASP A 191 -11.69 -16.40 13.07
C ASP A 191 -12.45 -15.25 12.41
N ILE A 192 -12.16 -13.99 12.81
CA ILE A 192 -12.83 -12.80 12.27
C ILE A 192 -12.27 -12.45 10.90
N ASN A 193 -13.19 -12.29 9.94
CA ASN A 193 -12.92 -11.67 8.65
C ASN A 193 -14.02 -10.64 8.34
N LEU A 194 -13.66 -9.36 8.37
CA LEU A 194 -14.57 -8.24 8.14
C LEU A 194 -14.89 -8.01 6.65
N ASN A 195 -14.26 -8.77 5.74
CA ASN A 195 -14.52 -8.75 4.30
C ASN A 195 -14.52 -7.33 3.72
N PHE A 196 -13.40 -6.60 3.88
CA PHE A 196 -13.29 -5.24 3.34
C PHE A 196 -13.29 -5.23 1.81
N LYS A 197 -13.96 -4.23 1.22
CA LYS A 197 -13.74 -3.88 -0.19
C LYS A 197 -12.39 -3.19 -0.35
N LEU A 198 -11.55 -3.73 -1.21
CA LEU A 198 -10.21 -3.20 -1.44
C LEU A 198 -10.24 -2.08 -2.49
N PRO A 199 -9.32 -1.09 -2.39
CA PRO A 199 -9.11 -0.10 -3.43
C PRO A 199 -8.69 -0.75 -4.75
N GLU A 200 -8.89 -0.04 -5.86
CA GLU A 200 -8.68 -0.56 -7.22
C GLU A 200 -7.27 -1.15 -7.45
N GLY A 201 -6.22 -0.46 -6.98
CA GLY A 201 -4.83 -0.94 -7.09
C GLY A 201 -4.49 -2.20 -6.26
N TYR A 202 -5.46 -2.74 -5.52
CA TYR A 202 -5.34 -3.89 -4.65
C TYR A 202 -6.37 -5.00 -4.94
N LYS A 203 -7.23 -4.81 -5.96
CA LYS A 203 -8.31 -5.77 -6.31
C LYS A 203 -7.80 -7.14 -6.78
N ASN A 204 -6.62 -7.22 -7.38
CA ASN A 204 -6.06 -8.47 -7.93
C ASN A 204 -5.36 -9.36 -6.88
N ILE A 205 -5.48 -9.01 -5.60
CA ILE A 205 -4.88 -9.75 -4.52
C ILE A 205 -5.90 -10.70 -3.90
N LYS A 206 -5.53 -11.97 -3.81
CA LYS A 206 -6.34 -13.03 -3.21
C LYS A 206 -6.70 -12.67 -1.77
N ARG A 207 -7.94 -12.97 -1.39
CA ARG A 207 -8.43 -12.86 -0.02
C ARG A 207 -8.14 -14.15 0.73
N ILE A 208 -7.98 -14.06 2.05
CA ILE A 208 -7.72 -15.22 2.93
C ILE A 208 -8.80 -16.32 2.75
N ASN A 209 -10.02 -15.97 2.34
CA ASN A 209 -11.15 -16.90 2.25
C ASN A 209 -11.24 -17.72 0.95
N GLU A 210 -10.22 -17.77 0.09
CA GLU A 210 -10.25 -18.66 -1.09
C GLU A 210 -9.65 -20.06 -0.86
N THR A 211 -8.75 -20.31 0.10
CA THR A 211 -8.17 -21.67 0.23
C THR A 211 -7.54 -22.08 1.57
N SER A 212 -7.76 -21.41 2.71
CA SER A 212 -7.09 -21.87 3.94
C SER A 212 -7.88 -21.57 5.20
N LYS A 213 -8.77 -22.50 5.56
CA LYS A 213 -8.96 -22.83 6.98
C LYS A 213 -7.63 -23.36 7.47
N ILE A 214 -7.01 -22.64 8.39
CA ILE A 214 -5.85 -23.14 9.13
C ILE A 214 -6.45 -24.16 10.11
N GLU A 215 -6.13 -25.44 9.90
CA GLU A 215 -6.35 -26.52 10.88
C GLU A 215 -5.39 -26.40 12.05
#